data_AF-A0A7S0PUS0-F1
#
_entry.id   AF-A0A7S0PUS0-F1
#
_cell.length_a   1.000
_cell.length_b   1.000
_cell.length_c   1.000
_cell.angle_alpha   90.00
_cell.angle_beta   90.00
_cell.angle_gamma   90.00
#
_symmetry.space_group_name_H-M   'P 1'
#
loop_
_entity.id
_entity.type
_entity.pdbx_description
1 polymer ?
#
loop_
_entity_poly.entity_id
_entity_poly.type
_entity_poly.pdbx_seq_one_letter_code
_entity_poly.pdbx_strand_id
1 'polypeptide(L)'
;AAAAANEAEASAFHTELAAKLAAAASAVEECKATLERLRGEAEDAKAGLADDEREMEGLMSKKATLQTKREGLQRKIRDLGSLPGDAFEKYRGKALKTLHSLLSKTNEELAKLSHVNKKALDQYQQFTEQREGLEARRGELDKAHAKIKELMSFLDQKKDESIERTFKQVSLNFREVFARLVHGGKGELVMQRKKTLPAPDAENADPGAAANGGAEKS
;
A
#
# COMPACT_ATOMS: atom_id res chain seq x y z
N ALA A 1 56.95 -94.64 67.35
CA ALA A 1 55.70 -94.91 66.62
C ALA A 1 54.72 -93.73 66.72
N ALA A 2 54.39 -93.22 67.91
CA ALA A 2 53.42 -92.11 68.07
C ALA A 2 53.85 -90.75 67.47
N ALA A 3 55.15 -90.41 67.51
CA ALA A 3 55.64 -89.13 66.96
C ALA A 3 55.49 -89.04 65.43
N ALA A 4 55.77 -90.13 64.70
CA ALA A 4 55.65 -90.19 63.24
C ALA A 4 54.18 -90.15 62.75
N ALA A 5 53.24 -90.64 63.57
CA ALA A 5 51.80 -90.57 63.27
C ALA A 5 51.26 -89.14 63.45
N ASN A 6 51.66 -88.44 64.52
CA ASN A 6 51.32 -87.03 64.72
C ASN A 6 51.92 -86.11 63.65
N GLU A 7 53.14 -86.42 63.19
CA GLU A 7 53.82 -85.66 62.14
C GLU A 7 53.17 -85.86 60.76
N ALA A 8 52.67 -87.07 60.49
CA ALA A 8 51.89 -87.39 59.29
C ALA A 8 50.49 -86.73 59.30
N GLU A 9 49.79 -86.73 60.44
CA GLU A 9 48.51 -86.01 60.59
C GLU A 9 48.68 -84.49 60.48
N ALA A 10 49.74 -83.91 61.07
CA ALA A 10 50.07 -82.50 60.92
C ALA A 10 50.40 -82.15 59.45
N SER A 11 51.15 -82.99 58.76
CA SER A 11 51.47 -82.83 57.32
C SER A 11 50.22 -82.91 56.43
N ALA A 12 49.30 -83.85 56.73
CA ALA A 12 48.02 -83.96 56.02
C ALA A 12 47.12 -82.73 56.25
N PHE A 13 47.07 -82.22 57.48
CA PHE A 13 46.31 -81.00 57.79
C PHE A 13 46.93 -79.76 57.13
N HIS A 14 48.25 -79.64 57.11
CA HIS A 14 48.96 -78.56 56.42
C HIS A 14 48.77 -78.59 54.90
N THR A 15 48.75 -79.78 54.29
CA THR A 15 48.49 -79.94 52.85
C THR A 15 47.03 -79.63 52.50
N GLU A 16 46.06 -80.02 53.33
CA GLU A 16 44.66 -79.66 53.15
C GLU A 16 44.43 -78.14 53.33
N LEU A 17 45.07 -77.53 54.32
CA LEU A 17 45.02 -76.08 54.55
C LEU A 17 45.66 -75.32 53.39
N ALA A 18 46.80 -75.79 52.87
CA ALA A 18 47.45 -75.23 51.69
C ALA A 18 46.59 -75.36 50.43
N ALA A 19 45.89 -76.48 50.24
CA ALA A 19 44.97 -76.66 49.12
C ALA A 19 43.76 -75.71 49.20
N LYS A 20 43.19 -75.51 50.40
CA LYS A 20 42.11 -74.52 50.62
C LYS A 20 42.60 -73.08 50.39
N LEU A 21 43.83 -72.77 50.81
CA LEU A 21 44.43 -71.45 50.60
C LEU A 21 44.71 -71.18 49.11
N ALA A 22 45.15 -72.19 48.36
CA ALA A 22 45.34 -72.11 46.91
C ALA A 22 44.01 -71.96 46.16
N ALA A 23 42.96 -72.69 46.56
CA ALA A 23 41.63 -72.55 45.99
C ALA A 23 41.02 -71.16 46.25
N ALA A 24 41.16 -70.64 47.48
CA ALA A 24 40.74 -69.29 47.81
C ALA A 24 41.53 -68.22 47.04
N ALA A 25 42.84 -68.41 46.85
CA ALA A 25 43.66 -67.51 46.04
C ALA A 25 43.24 -67.51 44.56
N SER A 26 42.95 -68.67 43.98
CA SER A 26 42.42 -68.79 42.61
C SER A 26 41.07 -68.08 42.46
N ALA A 27 40.15 -68.29 43.41
CA ALA A 27 38.84 -67.62 43.41
C ALA A 27 38.96 -66.10 43.56
N VAL A 28 39.93 -65.61 44.35
CA VAL A 28 40.23 -64.17 44.47
C VAL A 28 40.75 -63.61 43.15
N GLU A 29 41.64 -64.32 42.45
CA GLU A 29 42.13 -63.88 41.13
C GLU A 29 41.03 -63.89 40.06
N GLU A 30 40.13 -64.89 40.05
CA GLU A 30 38.95 -64.90 39.17
C GLU A 30 37.98 -63.75 39.48
N CYS A 31 37.72 -63.47 40.77
CA CYS A 31 36.92 -62.33 41.20
C CYS A 31 37.57 -60.98 40.82
N LYS A 32 38.90 -60.86 40.89
CA LYS A 32 39.61 -59.67 40.42
C LYS A 32 39.52 -59.51 38.91
N ALA A 33 39.71 -60.57 38.14
CA ALA A 33 39.61 -60.55 36.69
C ALA A 33 38.20 -60.17 36.22
N THR A 34 37.16 -60.69 36.88
CA THR A 34 35.76 -60.33 36.59
C THR A 34 35.45 -58.89 36.99
N LEU A 35 36.00 -58.37 38.10
CA LEU A 35 35.90 -56.97 38.49
C LEU A 35 36.53 -56.02 37.47
N GLU A 36 37.73 -56.33 36.98
CA GLU A 36 38.41 -55.51 35.96
C GLU A 36 37.64 -55.53 34.63
N ARG A 37 37.09 -56.67 34.23
CA ARG A 37 36.21 -56.76 33.04
C ARG A 37 34.96 -55.88 33.19
N LEU A 38 34.26 -56.00 34.32
CA LEU A 38 33.05 -55.21 34.58
C LEU A 38 33.35 -53.71 34.69
N ARG A 39 34.53 -53.33 35.21
CA ARG A 39 34.99 -51.95 35.21
C ARG A 39 35.22 -51.42 33.80
N GLY A 40 35.86 -52.21 32.93
CA GLY A 40 36.02 -51.86 31.52
C GLY A 40 34.68 -51.64 30.82
N GLU A 41 33.74 -52.58 30.96
CA GLU A 41 32.39 -52.47 30.41
C GLU A 41 31.62 -51.24 30.93
N ALA A 42 31.80 -50.89 32.21
CA ALA A 42 31.19 -49.71 32.80
C ALA A 42 31.77 -48.40 32.26
N GLU A 43 33.09 -48.32 32.06
CA GLU A 43 33.73 -47.14 31.47
C GLU A 43 33.38 -46.98 29.99
N ASP A 44 33.34 -48.07 29.22
CA ASP A 44 32.90 -48.05 27.81
C ASP A 44 31.43 -47.60 27.68
N ALA A 45 30.54 -48.11 28.54
CA ALA A 45 29.15 -47.67 28.58
C ALA A 45 29.01 -46.20 28.96
N LYS A 46 29.84 -45.71 29.88
CA LYS A 46 29.86 -44.31 30.31
C LYS A 46 30.39 -43.39 29.20
N ALA A 47 31.39 -43.83 28.44
CA ALA A 47 31.87 -43.10 27.27
C ALA A 47 30.78 -43.01 26.19
N GLY A 48 30.08 -44.11 25.90
CA GLY A 48 28.95 -44.12 24.96
C GLY A 48 27.82 -43.18 25.40
N LEU A 49 27.45 -43.18 26.68
CA LEU A 49 26.45 -42.26 27.23
C LEU A 49 26.86 -40.79 27.07
N ALA A 50 28.14 -40.47 27.27
CA ALA A 50 28.64 -39.10 27.11
C ALA A 50 28.60 -38.62 25.65
N ASP A 51 28.85 -39.51 24.70
CA ASP A 51 28.73 -39.18 23.27
C ASP A 51 27.27 -39.04 22.83
N ASP A 52 26.37 -39.93 23.30
CA ASP A 52 24.93 -39.81 23.07
C ASP A 52 24.35 -38.51 23.67
N GLU A 53 24.81 -38.10 24.86
CA GLU A 53 24.43 -36.82 25.48
C GLU A 53 24.83 -35.63 24.61
N ARG A 54 26.04 -35.63 24.04
CA ARG A 54 26.51 -34.57 23.12
C ARG A 54 25.67 -34.52 21.84
N GLU A 55 25.35 -35.67 21.26
CA GLU A 55 24.49 -35.74 20.07
C GLU A 55 23.08 -35.21 20.39
N MET A 56 22.53 -35.61 21.53
CA MET A 56 21.22 -35.14 22.00
C MET A 56 21.21 -33.63 22.22
N GLU A 57 22.24 -33.06 22.84
CA GLU A 57 22.36 -31.61 23.02
C GLU A 57 22.40 -30.87 21.67
N GLY A 58 23.16 -31.39 20.70
CA GLY A 58 23.20 -30.86 19.33
C GLY A 58 21.84 -30.89 18.63
N LEU A 59 21.11 -32.01 18.73
CA LEU A 59 19.76 -32.15 18.18
C LEU A 59 18.75 -31.21 18.86
N MET A 60 18.85 -31.06 20.18
CA MET A 60 17.98 -30.17 20.96
C MET A 60 18.21 -28.70 20.59
N SER A 61 19.47 -28.28 20.42
CA SER A 61 19.81 -26.93 19.94
C SER A 61 19.28 -26.68 18.52
N LYS A 62 19.41 -27.66 17.62
CA LYS A 62 18.88 -27.57 16.26
C LYS A 62 17.36 -27.49 16.24
N LYS A 63 16.69 -28.29 17.07
CA LYS A 63 15.24 -28.25 17.26
C LYS A 63 14.77 -26.89 17.78
N ALA A 64 15.43 -26.36 18.80
CA ALA A 64 15.12 -25.03 19.34
C ALA A 64 15.22 -23.95 18.26
N THR A 65 16.31 -23.94 17.49
CA THR A 65 16.51 -22.98 16.38
C THR A 65 15.43 -23.09 15.31
N LEU A 66 15.07 -24.31 14.89
CA LEU A 66 14.01 -24.53 13.89
C LEU A 66 12.64 -24.12 14.43
N GLN A 67 12.40 -24.33 15.72
CA GLN A 67 11.15 -23.94 16.37
C GLN A 67 11.01 -22.42 16.43
N THR A 68 12.05 -21.68 16.82
CA THR A 68 12.06 -20.21 16.76
C THR A 68 11.83 -19.69 15.34
N LYS A 69 12.46 -20.32 14.33
CA LYS A 69 12.22 -19.98 12.92
C LYS A 69 10.77 -20.22 12.50
N ARG A 70 10.17 -21.35 12.90
CA ARG A 70 8.76 -21.67 12.62
C ARG A 70 7.82 -20.63 13.21
N GLU A 71 8.04 -20.27 14.48
CA GLU A 71 7.24 -19.25 15.16
C GLU A 71 7.37 -17.88 14.52
N GLY A 72 8.58 -17.51 14.06
CA GLY A 72 8.80 -16.27 13.32
C GLY A 72 8.04 -16.24 11.99
N LEU A 73 8.05 -17.34 11.23
CA LEU A 73 7.28 -17.48 9.99
C LEU A 73 5.77 -17.44 10.26
N GLN A 74 5.29 -18.10 11.33
CA GLN A 74 3.88 -18.07 11.72
C GLN A 74 3.42 -16.67 12.16
N ARG A 75 4.29 -15.86 12.78
CA ARG A 75 3.98 -14.44 13.04
C ARG A 75 3.85 -13.67 11.73
N LYS A 76 4.82 -13.76 10.83
CA LYS A 76 4.77 -13.10 9.52
C LYS A 76 3.51 -13.46 8.73
N ILE A 77 3.09 -14.73 8.76
CA ILE A 77 1.84 -15.17 8.10
C ILE A 77 0.62 -14.49 8.72
N ARG A 78 0.56 -14.33 10.04
CA ARG A 78 -0.53 -13.62 10.72
C ARG A 78 -0.50 -12.11 10.44
N ASP A 79 0.69 -11.52 10.37
CA ASP A 79 0.89 -10.08 10.09
C ASP A 79 0.41 -9.69 8.68
N LEU A 80 0.37 -10.64 7.72
CA LEU A 80 -0.23 -10.44 6.39
C LEU A 80 -1.74 -10.17 6.43
N GLY A 81 -2.41 -10.42 7.57
CA GLY A 81 -3.82 -10.11 7.76
C GLY A 81 -4.77 -11.07 7.03
N SER A 82 -5.96 -10.59 6.69
CA SER A 82 -6.99 -11.40 6.02
C SER A 82 -6.64 -11.59 4.54
N LEU A 83 -6.15 -12.78 4.21
CA LEU A 83 -5.97 -13.21 2.83
C LEU A 83 -7.32 -13.64 2.23
N PRO A 84 -7.59 -13.33 0.95
CA PRO A 84 -8.73 -13.86 0.22
C PRO A 84 -8.82 -15.39 0.31
N GLY A 85 -10.03 -15.95 0.46
CA GLY A 85 -10.23 -17.39 0.65
C GLY A 85 -9.70 -18.25 -0.52
N ASP A 86 -9.66 -17.70 -1.73
CA ASP A 86 -9.10 -18.33 -2.92
C ASP A 86 -7.56 -18.35 -2.91
N ALA A 87 -6.90 -17.48 -2.15
CA ALA A 87 -5.44 -17.41 -2.07
C ALA A 87 -4.82 -18.70 -1.52
N PHE A 88 -5.54 -19.42 -0.66
CA PHE A 88 -5.09 -20.70 -0.08
C PHE A 88 -5.18 -21.87 -1.04
N GLU A 89 -6.10 -21.85 -2.01
CA GLU A 89 -6.28 -22.94 -2.98
C GLU A 89 -5.49 -22.72 -4.27
N LYS A 90 -5.35 -21.47 -4.73
CA LYS A 90 -4.75 -21.12 -6.04
C LYS A 90 -3.28 -21.55 -6.22
N TYR A 91 -2.57 -21.73 -5.12
CA TYR A 91 -1.14 -22.09 -5.11
C TYR A 91 -0.85 -23.38 -4.34
N ARG A 92 -1.88 -24.10 -3.89
CA ARG A 92 -1.74 -25.38 -3.19
C ARG A 92 -1.10 -26.42 -4.12
N GLY A 93 -0.11 -27.16 -3.63
CA GLY A 93 0.56 -28.23 -4.38
C GLY A 93 1.64 -27.79 -5.38
N LYS A 94 1.92 -26.48 -5.52
CA LYS A 94 3.01 -26.00 -6.38
C LYS A 94 4.38 -26.17 -5.72
N ALA A 95 5.41 -26.46 -6.53
CA ALA A 95 6.77 -26.62 -6.04
C ALA A 95 7.35 -25.29 -5.53
N LEU A 96 8.14 -25.34 -4.46
CA LEU A 96 8.73 -24.16 -3.82
C LEU A 96 9.50 -23.27 -4.81
N LYS A 97 10.26 -23.86 -5.73
CA LYS A 97 11.02 -23.13 -6.77
C LYS A 97 10.09 -22.32 -7.69
N THR A 98 8.93 -22.88 -8.04
CA THR A 98 7.95 -22.20 -8.90
C THR A 98 7.29 -21.04 -8.16
N LEU A 99 6.99 -21.19 -6.86
CA LEU A 99 6.46 -20.13 -6.01
C LEU A 99 7.44 -18.97 -5.87
N HIS A 100 8.72 -19.26 -5.66
CA HIS A 100 9.77 -18.23 -5.59
C HIS A 100 9.91 -17.46 -6.91
N SER A 101 9.88 -18.15 -8.05
CA SER A 101 9.94 -17.49 -9.36
C SER A 101 8.72 -16.58 -9.60
N LEU A 102 7.53 -17.06 -9.24
CA LEU A 102 6.31 -16.26 -9.37
C LEU A 102 6.36 -15.02 -8.45
N LEU A 103 6.79 -15.19 -7.20
CA LEU A 103 6.95 -14.09 -6.25
C LEU A 103 7.90 -13.01 -6.77
N SER A 104 9.04 -13.40 -7.36
CA SER A 104 9.98 -12.46 -7.97
C SER A 104 9.33 -11.66 -9.10
N LYS A 105 8.65 -12.35 -10.04
CA LYS A 105 7.95 -11.70 -11.15
C LYS A 105 6.89 -10.72 -10.65
N THR A 106 6.07 -11.13 -9.69
CA THR A 106 5.03 -10.27 -9.11
C THR A 106 5.63 -9.06 -8.38
N ASN A 107 6.77 -9.23 -7.70
CA ASN A 107 7.47 -8.10 -7.07
C ASN A 107 8.06 -7.13 -8.11
N GLU A 108 8.58 -7.63 -9.23
CA GLU A 108 9.04 -6.79 -10.34
C GLU A 108 7.89 -6.00 -10.98
N GLU A 109 6.74 -6.64 -11.17
CA GLU A 109 5.52 -5.98 -11.64
C GLU A 109 5.02 -4.93 -10.64
N LEU A 110 5.02 -5.24 -9.36
CA LEU A 110 4.64 -4.31 -8.30
C LEU A 110 5.58 -3.11 -8.22
N ALA A 111 6.89 -3.31 -8.43
CA ALA A 111 7.88 -2.24 -8.46
C ALA A 111 7.64 -1.26 -9.62
N LYS A 112 7.18 -1.75 -10.78
CA LYS A 112 6.77 -0.88 -11.90
C LYS A 112 5.57 -0.01 -11.55
N LEU A 113 4.70 -0.51 -10.66
CA LEU A 113 3.52 0.19 -10.14
C LEU A 113 3.82 1.01 -8.86
N SER A 114 5.10 1.23 -8.53
CA SER A 114 5.53 2.01 -7.37
C SER A 114 4.96 3.43 -7.35
N HIS A 115 4.88 4.08 -8.52
CA HIS A 115 4.47 5.48 -8.64
C HIS A 115 3.00 5.65 -9.03
N VAL A 116 2.11 4.81 -8.49
CA VAL A 116 0.67 4.97 -8.72
C VAL A 116 0.09 5.99 -7.74
N ASN A 117 -0.63 6.98 -8.28
CA ASN A 117 -1.36 7.96 -7.48
C ASN A 117 -2.56 7.30 -6.79
N LYS A 118 -2.40 6.94 -5.52
CA LYS A 118 -3.45 6.32 -4.71
C LYS A 118 -4.64 7.24 -4.44
N LYS A 119 -4.47 8.56 -4.58
CA LYS A 119 -5.55 9.56 -4.45
C LYS A 119 -6.29 9.81 -5.76
N ALA A 120 -5.92 9.14 -6.85
CA ALA A 120 -6.52 9.39 -8.16
C ALA A 120 -8.04 9.16 -8.15
N LEU A 121 -8.52 8.16 -7.40
CA LEU A 121 -9.95 7.90 -7.27
C LEU A 121 -10.68 9.06 -6.58
N ASP A 122 -10.18 9.45 -5.40
CA ASP A 122 -10.78 10.54 -4.62
C ASP A 122 -10.71 11.86 -5.38
N GLN A 123 -9.58 12.15 -6.01
CA GLN A 123 -9.39 13.33 -6.87
C GLN A 123 -10.32 13.31 -8.07
N TYR A 124 -10.51 12.15 -8.71
CA TYR A 124 -11.42 12.02 -9.84
C TYR A 124 -12.86 12.33 -9.42
N GLN A 125 -13.31 11.78 -8.30
CA GLN A 125 -14.65 12.07 -7.77
C GLN A 125 -14.81 13.56 -7.45
N GLN A 126 -13.87 14.14 -6.70
CA GLN A 126 -13.87 15.56 -6.36
C GLN A 126 -13.88 16.47 -7.60
N PHE A 127 -13.03 16.19 -8.58
CA PHE A 127 -12.96 16.99 -9.81
C PHE A 127 -14.19 16.80 -10.70
N THR A 128 -14.82 15.63 -10.66
CA THR A 128 -16.07 15.40 -11.39
C THR A 128 -17.20 16.25 -10.80
N GLU A 129 -17.35 16.27 -9.47
CA GLU A 129 -18.34 17.12 -8.79
C GLU A 129 -18.08 18.61 -9.03
N GLN A 130 -16.82 19.04 -8.96
CA GLN A 130 -16.45 20.43 -9.26
C GLN A 130 -16.76 20.81 -10.71
N ARG A 131 -16.48 19.92 -11.67
CA ARG A 131 -16.80 20.12 -13.08
C ARG A 131 -18.30 20.31 -13.28
N GLU A 132 -19.12 19.44 -12.70
CA GLU A 132 -20.57 19.53 -12.79
C GLU A 132 -21.10 20.84 -12.20
N GLY A 133 -20.57 21.28 -11.05
CA GLY A 133 -20.92 22.57 -10.46
C GLY A 133 -20.53 23.77 -11.33
N LEU A 134 -19.34 23.75 -11.94
CA LEU A 134 -18.90 24.79 -12.86
C LEU A 134 -19.73 24.81 -14.16
N GLU A 135 -20.10 23.66 -14.68
CA GLU A 135 -20.91 23.53 -15.89
C GLU A 135 -22.34 24.05 -15.67
N ALA A 136 -22.95 23.73 -14.52
CA ALA A 136 -24.23 24.30 -14.12
C ALA A 136 -24.16 25.84 -14.01
N ARG A 137 -23.13 26.37 -13.34
CA ARG A 137 -22.92 27.82 -13.20
C ARG A 137 -22.68 28.52 -14.53
N ARG A 138 -21.97 27.88 -15.47
CA ARG A 138 -21.81 28.40 -16.83
C ARG A 138 -23.16 28.51 -17.53
N GLY A 139 -23.98 27.47 -17.45
CA GLY A 139 -25.34 27.49 -18.02
C GLY A 139 -26.25 28.57 -17.42
N GLU A 140 -26.12 28.87 -16.13
CA GLU A 140 -26.84 29.98 -15.49
C GLU A 140 -26.37 31.34 -16.01
N LEU A 141 -25.05 31.55 -16.14
CA LEU A 141 -24.48 32.78 -16.66
C LEU A 141 -24.87 33.02 -18.13
N ASP A 142 -24.86 31.97 -18.96
CA ASP A 142 -25.28 32.07 -20.36
C ASP A 142 -26.74 32.49 -20.48
N LYS A 143 -27.63 31.94 -19.64
CA LYS A 143 -29.04 32.35 -19.57
C LYS A 143 -29.19 33.78 -19.08
N ALA A 144 -28.44 34.19 -18.07
CA ALA A 144 -28.47 35.56 -17.56
C ALA A 144 -28.01 36.57 -18.63
N HIS A 145 -26.94 36.25 -19.36
CA HIS A 145 -26.44 37.06 -20.47
C HIS A 145 -27.47 37.22 -21.58
N ALA A 146 -28.14 36.12 -21.98
CA ALA A 146 -29.20 36.17 -22.97
C ALA A 146 -30.36 37.10 -22.54
N LYS A 147 -30.78 37.00 -21.27
CA LYS A 147 -31.83 37.88 -20.70
C LYS A 147 -31.42 39.34 -20.67
N ILE A 148 -30.16 39.64 -20.33
CA ILE A 148 -29.65 41.02 -20.33
C ILE A 148 -29.67 41.58 -21.75
N LYS A 149 -29.25 40.82 -22.76
CA LYS A 149 -29.31 41.24 -24.17
C LYS A 149 -30.74 41.49 -24.63
N GLU A 150 -31.67 40.60 -24.28
CA GLU A 150 -33.09 40.78 -24.59
C GLU A 150 -33.65 42.05 -23.96
N LEU A 151 -33.35 42.29 -22.67
CA LEU A 151 -33.75 43.50 -21.97
C LEU A 151 -33.14 44.76 -22.60
N MET A 152 -31.86 44.74 -22.98
CA MET A 152 -31.23 45.87 -23.67
C MET A 152 -31.96 46.20 -24.97
N SER A 153 -32.25 45.19 -25.80
CA SER A 153 -33.01 45.38 -27.04
C SER A 153 -34.40 45.96 -26.79
N PHE A 154 -35.09 45.47 -25.77
CA PHE A 154 -36.40 45.99 -25.38
C PHE A 154 -36.34 47.44 -24.89
N LEU A 155 -35.33 47.79 -24.09
CA LEU A 155 -35.13 49.15 -23.60
C LEU A 155 -34.79 50.11 -24.74
N ASP A 156 -33.96 49.69 -25.69
CA ASP A 156 -33.63 50.50 -26.87
C ASP A 156 -34.87 50.77 -27.73
N GLN A 157 -35.69 49.75 -27.97
CA GLN A 157 -36.96 49.93 -28.68
C GLN A 157 -37.87 50.92 -27.93
N LYS A 158 -38.04 50.73 -26.61
CA LYS A 158 -38.91 51.59 -25.79
C LYS A 158 -38.41 53.02 -25.70
N LYS A 159 -37.08 53.21 -25.70
CA LYS A 159 -36.42 54.52 -25.77
C LYS A 159 -36.78 55.20 -27.09
N ASP A 160 -36.62 54.51 -28.21
CA ASP A 160 -36.91 55.07 -29.53
C ASP A 160 -38.40 55.42 -29.68
N GLU A 161 -39.30 54.55 -29.23
CA GLU A 161 -40.75 54.81 -29.19
C GLU A 161 -41.09 56.04 -28.34
N SER A 162 -40.45 56.18 -27.17
CA SER A 162 -40.66 57.32 -26.27
C SER A 162 -40.13 58.63 -26.85
N ILE A 163 -38.96 58.59 -27.50
CA ILE A 163 -38.39 59.74 -28.22
C ILE A 163 -39.30 60.14 -29.38
N GLU A 164 -39.83 59.19 -30.14
CA GLU A 164 -40.73 59.50 -31.25
C GLU A 164 -42.04 60.12 -30.76
N ARG A 165 -42.64 59.56 -29.69
CA ARG A 165 -43.86 60.10 -29.10
C ARG A 165 -43.67 61.52 -28.57
N THR A 166 -42.59 61.75 -27.81
CA THR A 166 -42.29 63.07 -27.25
C THR A 166 -41.97 64.09 -28.35
N PHE A 167 -41.21 63.69 -29.38
CA PHE A 167 -40.92 64.56 -30.52
C PHE A 167 -42.18 64.98 -31.27
N LYS A 168 -43.11 64.05 -31.53
CA LYS A 168 -44.41 64.38 -32.16
C LYS A 168 -45.19 65.42 -31.36
N GLN A 169 -45.22 65.27 -30.03
CA GLN A 169 -45.89 66.24 -29.16
C GLN A 169 -45.22 67.61 -29.18
N VAL A 170 -43.89 67.64 -29.09
CA VAL A 170 -43.12 68.90 -29.15
C VAL A 170 -43.27 69.57 -30.51
N SER A 171 -43.28 68.80 -31.60
CA SER A 171 -43.51 69.31 -32.96
C SER A 171 -44.88 69.96 -33.12
N LEU A 172 -45.94 69.34 -32.59
CA LEU A 172 -47.29 69.91 -32.57
C LEU A 172 -47.34 71.24 -31.80
N ASN A 173 -46.80 71.25 -30.58
CA ASN A 173 -46.80 72.43 -29.72
C ASN A 173 -45.97 73.56 -30.32
N PHE A 174 -44.82 73.26 -30.94
CA PHE A 174 -44.00 74.25 -31.63
C PHE A 174 -44.76 74.90 -32.78
N ARG A 175 -45.46 74.11 -33.61
CA ARG A 175 -46.26 74.64 -34.72
C ARG A 175 -47.36 75.58 -34.22
N GLU A 176 -48.03 75.22 -33.13
CA GLU A 176 -49.08 76.06 -32.53
C GLU A 176 -48.52 77.37 -31.98
N VAL A 177 -47.43 77.33 -31.21
CA VAL A 177 -46.79 78.51 -30.63
C VAL A 177 -46.21 79.41 -31.72
N PHE A 178 -45.56 78.84 -32.74
CA PHE A 178 -44.97 79.59 -33.85
C PHE A 178 -46.02 80.35 -34.67
N ALA A 179 -47.16 79.71 -34.95
CA ALA A 179 -48.27 80.34 -35.66
C ALA A 179 -48.89 81.52 -34.91
N ARG A 180 -48.88 81.50 -33.56
CA ARG A 180 -49.31 82.63 -32.74
C ARG A 180 -48.30 83.78 -32.72
N LEU A 181 -47.01 83.49 -32.87
CA LEU A 181 -45.94 84.48 -32.74
C LEU A 181 -45.61 85.20 -34.07
N VAL A 182 -45.72 84.51 -35.21
CA VAL A 182 -45.35 85.05 -36.53
C VAL A 182 -46.57 85.05 -37.47
N HIS A 183 -47.13 86.24 -37.71
CA HIS A 183 -48.29 86.42 -38.60
C HIS A 183 -47.96 85.98 -40.04
N GLY A 184 -48.63 84.92 -40.51
CA GLY A 184 -48.47 84.38 -41.86
C GLY A 184 -47.33 83.37 -42.06
N GLY A 185 -46.52 83.10 -41.02
CA GLY A 185 -45.42 82.13 -41.07
C GLY A 185 -45.85 80.69 -40.71
N LYS A 186 -45.13 79.68 -41.24
CA LYS A 186 -45.27 78.26 -40.84
C LYS A 186 -43.90 77.71 -40.45
N GLY A 187 -43.83 77.07 -39.28
CA GLY A 187 -42.64 76.37 -38.81
C GLY A 187 -42.98 74.92 -38.45
N GLU A 188 -42.07 74.00 -38.77
CA GLU A 188 -42.20 72.57 -38.47
C GLU A 188 -40.88 71.99 -38.00
N LEU A 189 -40.94 71.07 -37.04
CA LEU A 189 -39.79 70.32 -36.55
C LEU A 189 -39.72 68.98 -37.28
N VAL A 190 -38.57 68.71 -37.90
CA VAL A 190 -38.30 67.46 -38.65
C VAL A 190 -37.21 66.66 -37.94
N MET A 191 -37.50 65.40 -37.60
CA MET A 191 -36.52 64.50 -36.98
C MET A 191 -35.56 63.97 -38.05
N GLN A 192 -34.28 64.30 -37.93
CA GLN A 192 -33.24 63.74 -38.79
C GLN A 192 -32.64 62.49 -38.14
N ARG A 193 -32.84 61.32 -38.74
CA ARG A 193 -32.18 60.09 -38.30
C ARG A 193 -30.78 60.05 -38.92
N LYS A 194 -29.73 59.93 -38.10
CA LYS A 194 -28.38 59.64 -38.59
C LYS A 194 -28.41 58.29 -39.32
N LYS A 195 -27.95 58.26 -40.58
CA LYS A 195 -27.64 57.02 -41.29
C LYS A 195 -26.54 56.31 -40.49
N THR A 196 -26.80 55.08 -40.07
CA THR A 196 -25.89 54.23 -39.29
C THR A 196 -24.49 54.23 -39.92
N LEU A 197 -23.50 54.81 -39.22
CA LEU A 197 -22.12 54.37 -39.43
C LEU A 197 -21.99 53.00 -38.76
N PRO A 198 -21.32 52.02 -39.40
CA PRO A 198 -21.04 50.75 -38.76
C PRO A 198 -20.25 50.99 -37.47
N ALA A 199 -20.65 50.27 -36.41
CA ALA A 199 -19.99 50.32 -35.10
C ALA A 199 -18.49 50.00 -35.25
N PRO A 200 -17.60 50.67 -34.49
CA PRO A 200 -16.21 50.27 -34.39
C PRO A 200 -16.14 49.05 -33.45
N ASP A 201 -16.37 47.86 -34.01
CA ASP A 201 -16.01 46.62 -33.35
C ASP A 201 -14.56 46.26 -33.69
N ALA A 202 -13.83 45.83 -32.65
CA ALA A 202 -12.53 45.16 -32.68
C ALA A 202 -11.24 46.00 -32.45
N GLU A 203 -11.15 46.72 -31.34
CA GLU A 203 -9.86 46.85 -30.63
C GLU A 203 -10.09 46.74 -29.12
N ASN A 204 -10.12 45.51 -28.62
CA ASN A 204 -9.64 45.13 -27.29
C ASN A 204 -9.58 43.60 -27.26
N ALA A 205 -8.70 43.06 -28.11
CA ALA A 205 -8.17 41.72 -27.90
C ALA A 205 -7.09 41.82 -26.83
N ASP A 206 -7.37 41.20 -25.69
CA ASP A 206 -6.45 40.95 -24.58
C ASP A 206 -5.08 40.42 -25.06
N PRO A 207 -3.94 41.06 -24.75
CA PRO A 207 -2.60 40.56 -25.09
C PRO A 207 -2.11 39.56 -24.03
N GLY A 208 -2.92 38.54 -23.72
CA GLY A 208 -2.79 37.75 -22.50
C GLY A 208 -2.78 36.22 -22.67
N ALA A 209 -2.41 35.65 -23.82
CA ALA A 209 -2.34 34.19 -23.95
C ALA A 209 -1.38 33.69 -25.05
N ALA A 210 -0.08 33.99 -24.93
CA ALA A 210 0.96 33.28 -25.70
C ALA A 210 2.31 33.29 -24.98
N ALA A 211 2.38 32.66 -23.81
CA ALA A 211 3.65 32.33 -23.17
C ALA A 211 3.52 31.03 -22.37
N ASN A 212 3.23 29.92 -23.05
CA ASN A 212 3.79 28.64 -22.60
C ASN A 212 3.80 27.62 -23.74
N GLY A 213 4.99 27.38 -24.30
CA GLY A 213 5.20 26.42 -25.37
C GLY A 213 6.67 26.30 -25.72
N GLY A 214 7.38 25.42 -25.00
CA GLY A 214 8.51 24.66 -25.53
C GLY A 214 9.87 25.36 -25.58
N ALA A 215 10.70 25.07 -24.59
CA ALA A 215 12.14 24.95 -24.80
C ALA A 215 12.61 23.60 -24.23
N GLU A 216 12.78 22.63 -25.12
CA GLU A 216 13.72 21.54 -24.92
C GLU A 216 15.13 22.13 -24.73
N LYS A 217 15.86 21.65 -23.72
CA LYS A 217 17.21 21.05 -23.86
C LYS A 217 17.87 20.76 -22.50
N SER A 218 18.40 19.54 -22.44
CA SER A 218 19.34 18.93 -21.45
C SER A 218 18.71 18.13 -20.33
#